data_AF-A0AAD2SIB6-F1
#
_entry.id   AF-A0AAD2SIB6-F1
#
_cell.length_a   1.000
_cell.length_b   1.000
_cell.length_c   1.000
_cell.angle_alpha   90.00
_cell.angle_beta   90.00
_cell.angle_gamma   90.00
#
_symmetry.space_group_name_H-M   'P 1'
#
loop_
_entity.id
_entity.type
_entity.pdbx_description
1 polymer ?
#
loop_
_entity_poly.entity_id
_entity_poly.type
_entity_poly.pdbx_seq_one_letter_code
_entity_poly.pdbx_strand_id
1 'polypeptide(L)'
;MITTTRQLPILFSDASELLARFLTCAPVKTLNAAILQRQFQPVYQPIFNSQTGEIAGIEVLARWTHPQYGAIPPDIFIPLAEEHGLIASLTHQLIQQVIADLQSRLPLFPNGLYLNLNLSPENCLDPR
;
A
#
# COMPACT_ATOMS: atom_id res chain seq x y z
N MET A 1 24.57 -27.34 8.90
CA MET A 1 24.36 -26.92 7.49
C MET A 1 23.71 -25.55 7.56
N ILE A 2 24.46 -24.49 7.23
CA ILE A 2 24.10 -23.10 7.53
C ILE A 2 23.59 -22.49 6.23
N THR A 3 22.31 -22.11 6.18
CA THR A 3 21.71 -21.48 4.99
C THR A 3 22.08 -20.00 5.00
N THR A 4 23.00 -19.60 4.13
CA THR A 4 23.36 -18.20 3.88
C THR A 4 22.20 -17.50 3.16
N THR A 5 21.46 -16.68 3.89
CA THR A 5 20.61 -15.64 3.33
C THR A 5 21.52 -14.50 2.86
N ARG A 6 21.62 -14.28 1.55
CA ARG A 6 22.25 -13.07 1.00
C ARG A 6 21.45 -11.85 1.47
N GLN A 7 21.98 -11.12 2.45
CA GLN A 7 21.57 -9.74 2.70
C GLN A 7 21.98 -8.90 1.49
N LEU A 8 21.00 -8.27 0.82
CA LEU A 8 21.28 -7.16 -0.09
C LEU A 8 21.74 -5.95 0.75
N PRO A 9 22.75 -5.19 0.29
CA PRO A 9 23.25 -4.05 1.04
C PRO A 9 22.19 -2.94 1.08
N ILE A 10 21.89 -2.47 2.28
CA ILE A 10 21.07 -1.30 2.58
C ILE A 10 21.80 -0.08 2.01
N LEU A 11 21.34 0.44 0.87
CA LEU A 11 21.83 1.67 0.24
C LEU A 11 20.65 2.65 0.05
N PHE A 12 19.90 2.95 1.11
CA PHE A 12 18.66 3.73 1.02
C PHE A 12 18.52 4.90 2.02
N SER A 13 19.51 5.19 2.86
CA SER A 13 19.38 6.28 3.86
C SER A 13 19.22 7.66 3.22
N ASP A 14 20.03 7.97 2.21
CA ASP A 14 20.20 9.37 1.78
C ASP A 14 19.14 9.83 0.75
N ALA A 15 18.62 8.90 -0.06
CA ALA A 15 17.58 9.20 -1.05
C ALA A 15 16.20 9.37 -0.41
N SER A 16 15.91 8.59 0.64
CA SER A 16 14.67 8.68 1.42
C SER A 16 14.53 10.04 2.10
N GLU A 17 15.61 10.56 2.68
CA GLU A 17 15.59 11.81 3.43
C GLU A 17 15.49 13.06 2.54
N LEU A 18 16.14 13.04 1.36
CA LEU A 18 15.97 14.08 0.34
C LEU A 18 14.56 14.07 -0.27
N LEU A 19 13.99 12.87 -0.48
CA LEU A 19 12.61 12.72 -0.94
C LEU A 19 11.60 13.19 0.11
N ALA A 20 11.83 12.86 1.40
CA ALA A 20 11.05 13.34 2.52
C ALA A 20 11.09 14.87 2.66
N ARG A 21 12.27 15.50 2.46
CA ARG A 21 12.43 16.97 2.44
C ARG A 21 11.76 17.65 1.25
N PHE A 22 11.67 16.98 0.10
CA PHE A 22 11.01 17.54 -1.08
C PHE A 22 9.49 17.47 -0.96
N LEU A 23 8.97 16.35 -0.45
CA LEU A 23 7.54 16.16 -0.25
C LEU A 23 6.97 17.08 0.83
N THR A 24 7.74 17.48 1.84
CA THR A 24 7.27 18.37 2.92
C THR A 24 6.95 19.81 2.49
N CYS A 25 7.45 20.30 1.35
CA CYS A 25 7.23 21.69 0.92
C CYS A 25 6.16 21.85 -0.19
N ALA A 26 5.81 20.77 -0.90
CA ALA A 26 4.70 20.73 -1.86
C ALA A 26 3.76 19.48 -1.72
N PRO A 27 3.41 19.01 -0.49
CA PRO A 27 2.88 17.65 -0.29
C PRO A 27 1.45 17.47 -0.78
N VAL A 28 0.53 18.37 -0.38
CA VAL A 28 -0.91 18.13 -0.51
C VAL A 28 -1.38 18.13 -1.96
N LYS A 29 -0.92 19.10 -2.76
CA LYS A 29 -1.31 19.19 -4.17
C LYS A 29 -0.81 17.98 -4.95
N THR A 30 0.41 17.54 -4.65
CA THR A 30 1.03 16.36 -5.27
C THR A 30 0.30 15.08 -4.87
N LEU A 31 -0.01 14.91 -3.58
CA LEU A 31 -0.71 13.75 -3.05
C LEU A 31 -2.14 13.64 -3.57
N ASN A 32 -2.89 14.75 -3.55
CA ASN A 32 -4.24 14.80 -4.10
C ASN A 32 -4.24 14.53 -5.62
N ALA A 33 -3.30 15.12 -6.37
CA ALA A 33 -3.15 14.82 -7.79
C ALA A 33 -2.81 13.35 -8.04
N ALA A 34 -1.96 12.74 -7.23
CA ALA A 34 -1.61 11.32 -7.32
C ALA A 34 -2.83 10.40 -7.06
N ILE A 35 -3.71 10.76 -6.11
CA ILE A 35 -4.97 10.06 -5.87
C ILE A 35 -5.89 10.18 -7.10
N LEU A 36 -6.09 11.39 -7.61
CA LEU A 36 -6.94 11.64 -8.79
C LEU A 36 -6.41 10.92 -10.04
N GLN A 37 -5.09 10.83 -10.20
CA GLN A 37 -4.42 10.15 -11.31
C GLN A 37 -4.25 8.64 -11.09
N ARG A 38 -4.79 8.09 -9.99
CA ARG A 38 -4.70 6.67 -9.63
C ARG A 38 -3.26 6.11 -9.57
N GLN A 39 -2.32 6.89 -9.03
CA GLN A 39 -0.92 6.47 -8.90
C GLN A 39 -0.69 5.49 -7.73
N PHE A 40 -1.66 5.36 -6.82
CA PHE A 40 -1.65 4.39 -5.74
C PHE A 40 -2.27 3.07 -6.20
N GLN A 41 -1.51 1.99 -6.05
CA GLN A 41 -1.88 0.65 -6.51
C GLN A 41 -1.82 -0.34 -5.35
N PRO A 42 -2.74 -1.32 -5.29
CA PRO A 42 -2.65 -2.41 -4.35
C PRO A 42 -1.59 -3.42 -4.79
N VAL A 43 -0.81 -3.93 -3.84
CA VAL A 43 -0.09 -5.19 -3.99
C VAL A 43 -0.63 -6.20 -2.98
N TYR A 44 -0.53 -7.48 -3.33
CA TYR A 44 -1.17 -8.57 -2.60
C TYR A 44 -0.12 -9.49 -1.99
N GLN A 45 -0.05 -9.53 -0.67
CA GLN A 45 0.86 -10.41 0.07
C GLN A 45 0.10 -11.63 0.59
N PRO A 46 0.44 -12.86 0.16
CA PRO A 46 -0.24 -14.06 0.64
C PRO A 46 0.11 -14.34 2.11
N ILE A 47 -0.89 -14.76 2.88
CA ILE A 47 -0.77 -15.24 4.25
C ILE A 47 -1.00 -16.75 4.23
N PHE A 48 -0.06 -17.50 4.79
CA PHE A 48 -0.12 -18.97 4.80
C PHE A 48 -0.51 -19.51 6.17
N ASN A 49 -1.31 -20.57 6.18
CA ASN A 49 -1.52 -21.39 7.37
C ASN A 49 -0.22 -22.12 7.71
N SER A 50 0.30 -21.93 8.93
CA SER A 50 1.59 -22.50 9.34
C SER A 50 1.58 -24.03 9.49
N GLN A 51 0.41 -24.64 9.69
CA GLN A 51 0.25 -26.08 9.84
C GLN A 51 0.03 -26.77 8.49
N THR A 52 -0.83 -26.23 7.64
CA THR A 52 -1.19 -26.86 6.35
C THR A 52 -0.31 -26.40 5.19
N GLY A 53 0.35 -25.23 5.32
CA GLY A 53 1.12 -24.61 4.22
C GLY A 53 0.25 -24.01 3.12
N GLU A 54 -1.08 -24.06 3.25
CA GLU A 54 -2.03 -23.51 2.29
C GLU A 54 -2.22 -22.00 2.49
N ILE A 55 -2.66 -21.30 1.45
CA ILE A 55 -3.01 -19.88 1.55
C ILE A 55 -4.27 -19.74 2.42
N ALA A 56 -4.14 -18.99 3.52
CA ALA A 56 -5.23 -18.67 4.43
C ALA A 56 -5.89 -17.32 4.09
N GLY A 57 -5.09 -16.35 3.62
CA GLY A 57 -5.59 -15.02 3.33
C GLY A 57 -4.63 -14.20 2.47
N ILE A 58 -5.01 -12.96 2.19
CA ILE A 58 -4.20 -12.00 1.43
C ILE A 58 -4.23 -10.66 2.17
N GLU A 59 -3.05 -10.08 2.40
CA GLU A 59 -2.93 -8.70 2.85
C GLU A 59 -2.77 -7.76 1.65
N VAL A 60 -3.59 -6.72 1.62
CA VAL A 60 -3.50 -5.65 0.64
C VAL A 60 -2.63 -4.53 1.18
N LEU A 61 -1.59 -4.18 0.42
CA LEU A 61 -0.64 -3.14 0.78
C LEU A 61 -0.62 -2.04 -0.29
N ALA A 62 -0.73 -0.79 0.15
CA ALA A 62 -0.64 0.36 -0.75
C ALA A 62 0.79 0.54 -1.26
N ARG A 63 0.94 0.81 -2.56
CA ARG A 63 2.20 1.21 -3.19
C ARG A 63 2.00 2.45 -4.03
N TRP A 64 2.96 3.37 -3.96
CA TRP A 64 2.97 4.55 -4.79
C TRP A 64 4.19 4.50 -5.71
N THR A 65 3.94 4.54 -7.02
CA THR A 65 5.00 4.77 -8.01
C THR A 65 4.81 6.15 -8.61
N HIS A 66 5.63 7.11 -8.16
CA HIS A 66 5.59 8.47 -8.67
C HIS A 66 6.32 8.57 -10.02
N PRO A 67 5.77 9.29 -11.03
CA PRO A 67 6.36 9.36 -12.36
C PRO A 67 7.81 9.86 -12.40
N GLN A 68 8.19 10.75 -11.48
CA GLN A 68 9.53 11.33 -11.43
C GLN A 68 10.45 10.65 -10.40
N TYR A 69 9.89 10.12 -9.31
CA TYR A 69 10.68 9.67 -8.15
C TYR A 69 10.69 8.15 -7.98
N GLY A 70 9.95 7.43 -8.82
CA GLY A 70 9.85 5.98 -8.73
C GLY A 70 9.04 5.55 -7.50
N ALA A 71 9.40 4.40 -6.93
CA ALA A 71 8.68 3.83 -5.80
C ALA A 71 8.88 4.68 -4.54
N ILE A 72 7.77 5.14 -3.97
CA ILE A 72 7.73 5.89 -2.71
C ILE A 72 7.16 4.96 -1.62
N PRO A 73 7.88 4.77 -0.49
CA PRO A 73 7.43 3.87 0.57
C PRO A 73 6.23 4.42 1.34
N PRO A 74 5.36 3.54 1.89
CA PRO A 74 4.17 3.91 2.64
C PRO A 74 4.47 4.79 3.87
N ASP A 75 5.59 4.54 4.55
CA ASP A 75 6.01 5.32 5.72
C ASP A 75 6.24 6.81 5.42
N ILE A 76 6.36 7.17 4.14
CA ILE A 76 6.48 8.57 3.69
C ILE A 76 5.11 9.17 3.34
N PHE A 77 4.26 8.46 2.60
CA PHE A 77 3.02 9.05 2.08
C PHE A 77 1.79 8.81 2.95
N ILE A 78 1.76 7.79 3.80
CA ILE A 78 0.63 7.53 4.71
C ILE A 78 0.52 8.63 5.77
N PRO A 79 1.58 9.02 6.50
CA PRO A 79 1.48 10.11 7.47
C PRO A 79 1.06 11.43 6.81
N LEU A 80 1.56 11.71 5.60
CA LEU A 80 1.14 12.88 4.82
C LEU A 80 -0.34 12.82 4.43
N ALA A 81 -0.86 11.64 4.09
CA ALA A 81 -2.27 11.47 3.76
C ALA A 81 -3.16 11.66 4.99
N GLU A 82 -2.74 11.19 6.16
CA GLU A 82 -3.44 11.35 7.43
C GLU A 82 -3.45 12.82 7.87
N GLU A 83 -2.29 13.47 7.94
CA GLU A 83 -2.13 14.87 8.35
C GLU A 83 -3.00 15.83 7.53
N HIS A 84 -3.20 15.52 6.25
CA HIS A 84 -3.94 16.38 5.32
C HIS A 84 -5.37 15.90 5.02
N GLY A 85 -5.87 14.90 5.75
CA GLY A 85 -7.24 14.39 5.59
C GLY A 85 -7.52 13.71 4.24
N LEU A 86 -6.47 13.24 3.56
CA LEU A 86 -6.54 12.58 2.25
C LEU A 86 -6.59 11.05 2.36
N ILE A 87 -6.29 10.48 3.53
CA ILE A 87 -6.23 9.02 3.73
C ILE A 87 -7.53 8.31 3.38
N ALA A 88 -8.69 8.89 3.71
CA ALA A 88 -9.99 8.33 3.34
C ALA A 88 -10.18 8.21 1.82
N SER A 89 -9.78 9.24 1.08
CA SER A 89 -9.89 9.24 -0.38
C SER A 89 -8.93 8.26 -1.04
N LEU A 90 -7.70 8.16 -0.51
CA LEU A 90 -6.71 7.18 -0.96
C LEU A 90 -7.21 5.76 -0.72
N THR A 91 -7.66 5.44 0.50
CA THR A 91 -8.16 4.12 0.86
C THR A 91 -9.37 3.73 0.02
N HIS A 92 -10.32 4.64 -0.20
CA HIS A 92 -11.47 4.38 -1.06
C HIS A 92 -11.04 4.04 -2.50
N GLN A 93 -10.14 4.84 -3.09
CA GLN A 93 -9.59 4.58 -4.42
C GLN A 93 -8.84 3.23 -4.49
N LEU A 94 -8.15 2.83 -3.41
CA LEU A 94 -7.45 1.56 -3.32
C LEU A 94 -8.44 0.38 -3.25
N ILE A 95 -9.50 0.48 -2.43
CA ILE A 95 -10.54 -0.55 -2.30
C ILE A 95 -11.26 -0.77 -3.63
N GLN A 96 -11.58 0.30 -4.37
CA GLN A 96 -12.20 0.17 -5.69
C GLN A 96 -11.32 -0.63 -6.67
N GLN A 97 -9.99 -0.44 -6.61
CA GLN A 97 -9.06 -1.24 -7.42
C GLN A 97 -8.99 -2.68 -6.95
N VAL A 98 -8.96 -2.94 -5.64
CA VAL A 98 -8.97 -4.30 -5.08
C VAL A 98 -10.21 -5.06 -5.53
N ILE A 99 -11.38 -4.43 -5.48
CA ILE A 99 -12.63 -5.05 -5.95
C ILE A 99 -12.51 -5.38 -7.44
N ALA A 100 -12.04 -4.46 -8.27
CA ALA A 100 -11.86 -4.68 -9.70
C ALA A 100 -10.86 -5.82 -10.02
N ASP A 101 -9.73 -5.86 -9.31
CA ASP A 101 -8.69 -6.88 -9.47
C ASP A 101 -9.17 -8.28 -9.10
N LEU A 102 -10.00 -8.38 -8.06
CA LEU A 102 -10.41 -9.66 -7.48
C LEU A 102 -11.75 -10.17 -8.03
N GLN A 103 -12.65 -9.31 -8.49
CA GLN A 103 -14.00 -9.69 -8.90
C GLN A 103 -14.02 -10.83 -9.93
N SER A 104 -13.17 -10.77 -10.96
CA SER A 104 -13.07 -11.83 -11.98
C SER A 104 -12.35 -13.09 -11.50
N ARG A 105 -11.64 -13.01 -10.37
CA ARG A 105 -10.78 -14.07 -9.80
C ARG A 105 -11.41 -14.77 -8.60
N LEU A 106 -12.52 -14.27 -8.06
CA LEU A 106 -13.21 -14.87 -6.91
C LEU A 106 -13.42 -16.39 -7.04
N PRO A 107 -13.82 -16.95 -8.21
CA PRO A 107 -13.99 -18.40 -8.34
C PRO A 107 -12.70 -19.22 -8.25
N LEU A 108 -11.52 -18.58 -8.35
CA LEU A 108 -10.22 -19.24 -8.31
C LEU A 108 -9.68 -19.36 -6.87
N PHE A 109 -10.28 -18.66 -5.91
CA PHE A 109 -9.80 -18.64 -4.54
C PHE A 109 -10.39 -19.79 -3.72
N PRO A 110 -9.62 -20.33 -2.75
CA PRO A 110 -10.13 -21.36 -1.85
C PRO A 110 -11.26 -20.81 -0.98
N ASN A 111 -12.20 -21.69 -0.62
CA ASN A 111 -13.26 -21.35 0.32
C ASN A 111 -12.65 -20.92 1.66
N GLY A 112 -13.14 -19.82 2.22
CA GLY A 112 -12.65 -19.29 3.49
C GLY A 112 -11.41 -18.40 3.39
N LEU A 113 -10.94 -18.07 2.18
CA LEU A 113 -9.92 -17.04 1.99
C LEU A 113 -10.41 -15.69 2.52
N TYR A 114 -9.61 -15.02 3.35
CA TYR A 114 -9.89 -13.67 3.84
C TYR A 114 -8.95 -12.61 3.23
N LEU A 115 -9.43 -11.37 3.21
CA LEU A 115 -8.68 -10.20 2.77
C LEU A 115 -8.44 -9.26 3.96
N ASN A 116 -7.18 -8.86 4.16
CA ASN A 116 -6.79 -7.86 5.13
C ASN A 116 -6.55 -6.52 4.43
N LEU A 117 -7.21 -5.47 4.94
CA LEU A 117 -7.05 -4.08 4.52
C LEU A 117 -6.58 -3.27 5.71
N ASN A 118 -5.59 -2.41 5.51
CA ASN A 118 -5.11 -1.48 6.52
C ASN A 118 -5.96 -0.19 6.46
N LEU A 119 -6.57 0.18 7.58
CA LEU A 119 -7.43 1.36 7.71
C LEU A 119 -6.91 2.27 8.82
N SER A 120 -6.88 3.58 8.57
CA SER A 120 -6.63 4.60 9.59
C SER A 120 -7.91 4.92 10.37
N PRO A 121 -7.83 5.53 11.56
CA PRO A 121 -9.01 5.97 12.31
C PRO A 121 -9.94 6.90 11.49
N GLU A 122 -9.37 7.77 10.66
CA GLU A 122 -10.11 8.68 9.80
C GLU A 122 -10.95 7.93 8.76
N ASN A 123 -10.52 6.75 8.30
CA ASN A 123 -11.34 5.89 7.43
C ASN A 123 -12.64 5.47 8.10
N CYS A 124 -12.63 5.25 9.42
CA CYS A 124 -13.81 4.80 10.17
C CYS A 124 -14.77 5.96 10.52
N LEU A 125 -14.27 7.20 10.44
CA LEU A 125 -15.07 8.40 10.71
C LEU A 125 -15.66 9.01 9.44
N ASP A 126 -15.17 8.62 8.26
CA ASP A 126 -15.72 9.01 6.97
C ASP A 126 -16.96 8.14 6.66
N PRO A 127 -18.17 8.72 6.52
CA PRO A 127 -19.39 7.96 6.24
C PRO A 127 -19.53 7.51 4.77
N ARG A 128 -18.56 7.82 3.91
CA ARG A 128 -18.60 7.55 2.46
C ARG A 128 -18.05 6.18 2.06
#